data_AF-A0A831P994-F1
#
_entry.id   AF-A0A831P994-F1
#
_cell.length_a   1.000
_cell.length_b   1.000
_cell.length_c   1.000
_cell.angle_alpha   90.00
_cell.angle_beta   90.00
_cell.angle_gamma   90.00
#
_symmetry.space_group_name_H-M   'P 1'
#
loop_
_entity.id
_entity.type
_entity.pdbx_description
1 polymer ?
#
loop_
_entity_poly.entity_id
_entity_poly.type
_entity_poly.pdbx_seq_one_letter_code
_entity_poly.pdbx_strand_id
1 'polypeptide(L)'
;MRYSLVIKITKNISLEGNDNLIWYIKNYAKDTNDLESIFEALKKYKEKYRKKGKMNIAIVGDVDKNIIEKYKDYFNIFSENDIQKKITEFINK
;
A
#
# COMPACT_ATOMS: atom_id res chain seq x y z
N MET A 1 6.66 2.18 13.59
CA MET A 1 6.05 1.01 12.90
C MET A 1 6.94 0.62 11.73
N ARG A 2 7.21 -0.67 11.49
CA ARG A 2 8.00 -1.13 10.33
C ARG A 2 7.02 -1.43 9.18
N TYR A 3 7.02 -0.60 8.14
CA TYR A 3 6.23 -0.83 6.94
C TYR A 3 6.79 -2.01 6.16
N SER A 4 5.92 -2.84 5.58
CA SER A 4 6.33 -3.95 4.72
C SER A 4 6.63 -3.48 3.31
N LEU A 5 5.87 -2.47 2.86
CA LEU A 5 5.97 -1.86 1.55
C LEU A 5 5.56 -0.38 1.65
N VAL A 6 6.26 0.47 0.91
CA VAL A 6 5.92 1.85 0.63
C VAL A 6 5.62 1.95 -0.86
N ILE A 7 4.48 2.51 -1.20
CA ILE A 7 4.02 2.77 -2.56
C ILE A 7 4.00 4.29 -2.75
N LYS A 8 4.84 4.80 -3.65
CA LYS A 8 4.86 6.23 -3.97
C LYS A 8 4.17 6.46 -5.30
N ILE A 9 3.09 7.22 -5.28
CA ILE A 9 2.25 7.55 -6.43
C ILE A 9 2.62 8.97 -6.86
N THR A 10 3.25 9.07 -8.01
CA THR A 10 3.55 10.34 -8.68
C THR A 10 2.94 10.31 -10.08
N LYS A 11 3.68 10.66 -11.13
CA LYS A 11 3.29 10.33 -12.51
C LYS A 11 3.29 8.82 -12.76
N ASN A 12 4.18 8.10 -12.06
CA ASN A 12 4.30 6.64 -12.06
C ASN A 12 4.28 6.12 -10.62
N ILE A 13 4.11 4.81 -10.46
CA ILE A 13 4.21 4.15 -9.15
C ILE A 13 5.63 3.63 -8.96
N SER A 14 6.19 3.89 -7.78
CA SER A 14 7.44 3.27 -7.32
C SER A 14 7.24 2.55 -5.99
N LEU A 15 8.03 1.48 -5.79
CA LEU A 15 7.89 0.53 -4.69
C LEU A 15 9.19 0.45 -3.89
N GLU A 16 9.09 0.57 -2.58
CA GLU A 16 10.21 0.46 -1.64
C GLU A 16 9.81 -0.44 -0.45
N GLY A 17 10.77 -1.15 0.16
CA GLY A 17 10.49 -2.04 1.29
C GLY A 17 11.04 -3.45 1.07
N ASN A 18 10.23 -4.48 1.36
CA ASN A 18 10.68 -5.86 1.29
C ASN A 18 10.93 -6.34 -0.15
N ASP A 19 12.16 -6.75 -0.48
CA ASP A 19 12.54 -7.16 -1.83
C ASP A 19 11.71 -8.32 -2.39
N ASN A 20 11.33 -9.30 -1.55
CA ASN A 20 10.50 -10.42 -2.01
C ASN A 20 9.08 -9.97 -2.39
N LEU A 21 8.53 -8.98 -1.69
CA LEU A 21 7.23 -8.39 -2.05
C LEU A 21 7.35 -7.62 -3.36
N ILE A 22 8.37 -6.78 -3.48
CA ILE A 22 8.59 -5.97 -4.68
C ILE A 22 8.81 -6.88 -5.89
N TRP A 23 9.64 -7.90 -5.76
CA TRP A 23 9.85 -8.90 -6.80
C TRP A 23 8.54 -9.57 -7.20
N TYR A 24 7.72 -9.99 -6.22
CA TYR A 24 6.43 -10.61 -6.53
C TYR A 24 5.49 -9.66 -7.27
N ILE A 25 5.35 -8.41 -6.81
CA ILE A 25 4.51 -7.41 -7.48
C ILE A 25 4.96 -7.21 -8.94
N LYS A 26 6.28 -7.04 -9.16
CA LYS A 26 6.83 -6.85 -10.52
C LYS A 26 6.59 -8.02 -11.47
N ASN A 27 6.44 -9.24 -10.96
CA ASN A 27 6.22 -10.44 -11.78
C ASN A 27 4.74 -10.82 -11.93
N TYR A 28 3.88 -10.42 -10.99
CA TYR A 28 2.51 -10.92 -10.92
C TYR A 28 1.42 -9.85 -10.93
N ALA A 29 1.76 -8.56 -10.78
CA ALA A 29 0.81 -7.49 -11.06
C ALA A 29 0.59 -7.38 -12.56
N LYS A 30 -0.67 -7.13 -12.97
CA LYS A 30 -1.02 -6.93 -14.38
C LYS A 30 -0.34 -5.67 -14.93
N ASP A 31 -0.32 -4.62 -14.12
CA ASP A 31 0.37 -3.37 -14.38
C ASP A 31 1.00 -2.87 -13.05
N THR A 32 2.26 -2.45 -13.11
CA THR A 32 3.00 -1.94 -11.94
C THR A 32 2.84 -0.44 -11.73
N ASN A 33 2.18 0.27 -12.67
CA ASN A 33 1.73 1.65 -12.52
C ASN A 33 0.26 1.78 -12.14
N ASP A 34 -0.44 0.65 -11.94
CA ASP A 34 -1.84 0.62 -11.47
C ASP A 34 -1.89 0.11 -10.02
N LEU A 35 -2.45 0.92 -9.13
CA LEU A 35 -2.50 0.63 -7.70
C LEU A 35 -3.37 -0.59 -7.39
N GLU A 36 -4.48 -0.76 -8.10
CA GLU A 36 -5.39 -1.88 -7.91
C GLU A 36 -4.72 -3.20 -8.30
N SER A 37 -4.02 -3.23 -9.45
CA SER A 37 -3.20 -4.36 -9.89
C SER A 37 -2.12 -4.74 -8.87
N ILE A 38 -1.47 -3.75 -8.25
CA ILE A 38 -0.49 -3.98 -7.18
C ILE A 38 -1.17 -4.62 -5.95
N PHE A 39 -2.32 -4.11 -5.53
CA PHE A 39 -3.04 -4.65 -4.37
C PHE A 39 -3.57 -6.06 -4.59
N GLU A 40 -4.06 -6.38 -5.79
CA GLU A 40 -4.43 -7.75 -6.15
C GLU A 40 -3.23 -8.70 -6.09
N ALA A 41 -2.07 -8.30 -6.58
CA ALA A 41 -0.85 -9.10 -6.48
C ALA A 41 -0.43 -9.30 -5.02
N LEU A 42 -0.48 -8.26 -4.18
CA LEU A 42 -0.21 -8.36 -2.75
C LEU A 42 -1.18 -9.29 -2.03
N LYS A 43 -2.46 -9.29 -2.41
CA LYS A 43 -3.48 -10.16 -1.83
C LYS A 43 -3.16 -11.62 -2.13
N LYS A 44 -2.87 -11.93 -3.39
CA LYS A 44 -2.44 -13.27 -3.83
C LYS A 44 -1.15 -13.72 -3.15
N TYR A 45 -0.19 -12.82 -2.98
CA TYR A 45 1.03 -13.11 -2.21
C TYR A 45 0.68 -13.52 -0.78
N LYS A 46 -0.14 -12.73 -0.09
CA LYS A 46 -0.55 -13.00 1.30
C LYS A 46 -1.27 -14.34 1.43
N GLU A 47 -2.17 -14.66 0.49
CA GLU A 47 -2.90 -15.93 0.42
C GLU A 47 -1.94 -17.11 0.19
N LYS A 48 -1.03 -16.99 -0.79
CA LYS A 48 -0.04 -18.02 -1.13
C LYS A 48 0.88 -18.36 0.04
N TYR A 49 1.38 -17.35 0.76
CA TYR A 49 2.33 -17.54 1.86
C TYR A 49 1.67 -17.61 3.24
N ARG A 50 0.32 -17.66 3.31
CA ARG A 50 -0.48 -17.78 4.54
C ARG A 50 -0.02 -16.84 5.66
N LYS A 51 0.38 -15.61 5.33
CA LYS A 51 0.86 -14.65 6.34
C LYS A 51 -0.31 -14.29 7.27
N LYS A 52 -0.21 -14.64 8.55
CA LYS A 52 -1.16 -14.24 9.59
C LYS A 52 -1.12 -12.71 9.78
N GLY A 53 -2.27 -12.09 9.99
CA GLY A 53 -2.39 -10.63 10.24
C GLY A 53 -2.27 -9.75 9.00
N LYS A 54 -2.65 -8.47 9.10
CA LYS A 54 -2.61 -7.51 7.99
C LYS A 54 -1.17 -7.05 7.71
N MET A 55 -0.84 -6.85 6.44
CA MET A 55 0.45 -6.26 6.05
C MET A 55 0.36 -4.73 6.14
N ASN A 56 1.42 -4.10 6.66
CA ASN A 56 1.47 -2.64 6.76
C ASN A 56 1.98 -2.04 5.45
N ILE A 57 1.13 -1.27 4.77
CA ILE A 57 1.41 -0.61 3.49
C ILE A 57 1.33 0.89 3.71
N ALA A 58 2.38 1.62 3.37
CA ALA A 58 2.34 3.08 3.33
C ALA A 58 2.13 3.55 1.89
N ILE A 59 1.29 4.55 1.70
CA ILE A 59 1.06 5.22 0.41
C ILE A 59 1.45 6.69 0.55
N VAL A 60 2.30 7.15 -0.36
CA VAL A 60 2.74 8.54 -0.49
C VAL A 60 2.17 9.05 -1.81
N GLY A 61 1.43 10.16 -1.79
CA GLY A 61 0.69 10.69 -2.94
C GLY A 61 -0.82 10.46 -2.88
N ASP A 62 -1.52 10.88 -3.94
CA ASP A 62 -2.98 10.82 -4.02
C ASP A 62 -3.48 9.40 -4.31
N VAL A 63 -4.53 9.00 -3.60
CA VAL A 63 -5.07 7.63 -3.66
C VAL A 63 -6.58 7.66 -3.52
N ASP A 64 -7.26 6.90 -4.39
CA ASP A 64 -8.69 6.71 -4.30
C ASP A 64 -9.06 5.94 -3.03
N LYS A 65 -9.91 6.56 -2.19
CA LYS A 65 -10.44 5.97 -0.96
C LYS A 65 -11.19 4.67 -1.20
N ASN A 66 -11.82 4.50 -2.37
CA ASN A 66 -12.51 3.26 -2.72
C ASN A 66 -11.54 2.08 -2.80
N ILE A 67 -10.32 2.30 -3.29
CA ILE A 67 -9.26 1.29 -3.33
C ILE A 67 -8.84 0.93 -1.89
N ILE A 68 -8.66 1.94 -1.03
CA ILE A 68 -8.32 1.70 0.38
C ILE A 68 -9.40 0.84 1.06
N GLU A 69 -10.67 1.21 0.91
CA GLU A 69 -11.79 0.50 1.50
C GLU A 69 -11.90 -0.94 0.98
N LYS A 70 -11.66 -1.17 -0.31
CA LYS A 70 -11.68 -2.49 -0.93
C LYS A 70 -10.63 -3.44 -0.32
N TYR A 71 -9.46 -2.93 0.07
CA TYR A 71 -8.35 -3.76 0.57
C TYR A 71 -8.10 -3.66 2.08
N LYS A 72 -8.92 -2.90 2.82
CA LYS A 72 -8.74 -2.66 4.26
C LYS A 72 -8.74 -3.93 5.11
N ASP A 73 -9.40 -5.00 4.68
CA ASP A 73 -9.44 -6.27 5.42
C ASP A 73 -8.18 -7.11 5.24
N TYR A 74 -7.39 -6.84 4.20
CA TYR A 74 -6.15 -7.54 3.89
C TYR A 74 -4.92 -6.79 4.41
N PHE A 75 -4.96 -5.46 4.39
CA PHE A 75 -3.82 -4.59 4.65
C PHE A 75 -4.14 -3.47 5.64
N ASN A 76 -3.15 -3.08 6.43
CA ASN A 76 -3.18 -1.82 7.17
C ASN A 76 -2.58 -0.76 6.25
N ILE A 77 -3.43 0.08 5.66
CA ILE A 77 -3.02 1.09 4.69
C ILE A 77 -2.89 2.44 5.41
N PHE A 78 -1.75 3.09 5.24
CA PHE A 78 -1.47 4.41 5.80
C PHE A 78 -1.21 5.37 4.64
N SER A 79 -2.11 6.32 4.39
CA SER A 79 -1.90 7.35 3.37
C SER A 79 -1.23 8.59 3.99
N GLU A 80 -0.31 9.19 3.25
CA GLU A 80 0.35 10.45 3.66
C GLU A 80 -0.68 11.55 3.92
N ASN A 81 -1.72 11.65 3.07
CA ASN A 81 -2.79 12.63 3.25
C ASN A 81 -3.52 12.46 4.60
N ASP A 82 -3.76 11.23 5.05
CA ASP A 82 -4.37 10.98 6.36
C ASP A 82 -3.43 11.33 7.53
N ILE A 83 -2.12 11.13 7.35
CA ILE A 83 -1.11 11.47 8.37
C ILE A 83 -0.94 12.99 8.45
N GLN A 84 -0.78 13.67 7.31
CA GLN A 84 -0.68 15.12 7.25
C GLN A 84 -1.93 15.79 7.82
N LYS A 85 -3.13 15.30 7.46
CA LYS A 85 -4.39 15.81 8.02
C LYS A 85 -4.44 15.66 9.54
N LYS A 86 -4.09 14.50 10.09
CA LYS A 86 -4.05 14.27 11.55
C LYS A 86 -3.04 15.17 12.26
N ILE A 87 -1.88 15.41 11.66
CA ILE A 87 -0.86 16.33 12.20
C ILE A 87 -1.40 17.77 12.20
N THR A 88 -1.99 18.22 11.09
CA THR A 88 -2.59 19.55 10.98
C THR A 88 -3.73 19.75 11.99
N GLU A 89 -4.62 18.76 12.16
CA GLU A 89 -5.70 18.78 13.15
C GLU A 89 -5.18 18.79 14.59
N PHE A 90 -4.04 18.14 14.86
CA PHE A 90 -3.39 18.15 16.17
C PHE A 90 -2.71 19.51 16.48
N ILE A 91 -2.05 20.11 15.50
CA ILE A 91 -1.37 21.41 15.65
C ILE A 91 -2.38 22.56 15.81
N ASN A 92 -3.53 22.48 15.15
CA ASN A 92 -4.58 23.51 15.22
C ASN A 92 -5.52 23.35 16.43
N LYS A 93 -5.14 22.54 17.41
CA LYS A 93 -5.88 22.28 18.65
C LYS A 93 -5.18 22.90 19.85
#